data_AF-A0A7J7FMC4-F1
#
_entry.id   AF-A0A7J7FMC4-F1
#
_cell.length_a   1.000
_cell.length_b   1.000
_cell.length_c   1.000
_cell.angle_alpha   90.00
_cell.angle_beta   90.00
_cell.angle_gamma   90.00
#
_symmetry.space_group_name_H-M   'P 1'
#
loop_
_entity.id
_entity.type
_entity.pdbx_description
1 polymer ?
#
loop_
_entity_poly.entity_id
_entity_poly.type
_entity_poly.pdbx_seq_one_letter_code
_entity_poly.pdbx_strand_id
1 'polypeptide(L)'
;MAPGGGFAPTRLGEAQGLRGEGSLLSLRVPPPWPVEVLSITLVGNLNPSSRLVPRLPRLPGVYSHQGRHKWQHHAVYDTNPVKFRTLQNILEVEKEMYGAQWPKVGATLALMWLKRGLRFIQVFLQSICDGERDENHPNHIRINATKAYEMALKKYHGWVVQKIFQAALYAAPYKSDFLKALSKGQPVTEEECLEKTRLFLVNFTATIDVIYEMYTKMNAELSYKV
;
A
#
# COMPACT_ATOMS: atom_id res chain seq x y z
N MET A 1 62.55 -9.14 -37.04
CA MET A 1 62.84 -10.53 -36.64
C MET A 1 62.38 -10.71 -35.20
N ALA A 2 61.27 -11.43 -34.98
CA ALA A 2 61.04 -12.14 -33.72
C ALA A 2 61.94 -13.42 -33.74
N PRO A 3 62.27 -14.08 -32.60
CA PRO A 3 61.27 -14.92 -31.90
C PRO A 3 61.49 -15.15 -30.37
N GLY A 4 60.50 -15.82 -29.76
CA GLY A 4 60.65 -16.67 -28.57
C GLY A 4 60.32 -15.97 -27.24
N GLY A 5 59.30 -16.32 -26.46
CA GLY A 5 58.56 -17.57 -26.35
C GLY A 5 58.61 -18.05 -24.89
N GLY A 6 57.91 -17.35 -23.98
CA GLY A 6 57.80 -17.72 -22.57
C GLY A 6 56.43 -18.32 -22.26
N PHE A 7 56.40 -19.64 -22.13
CA PHE A 7 55.26 -20.46 -21.70
C PHE A 7 55.07 -20.30 -20.17
N ALA A 8 53.88 -19.91 -19.73
CA ALA A 8 53.44 -20.06 -18.34
C ALA A 8 52.26 -21.05 -18.30
N PRO A 9 52.25 -22.04 -17.38
CA PRO A 9 51.23 -23.07 -17.37
C PRO A 9 49.91 -22.59 -16.74
N THR A 10 48.85 -22.77 -17.51
CA THR A 10 47.44 -22.75 -17.14
C THR A 10 47.15 -23.79 -16.06
N ARG A 11 46.50 -23.40 -14.95
CA ARG A 11 45.69 -24.33 -14.13
C ARG A 11 44.21 -24.13 -14.46
N LEU A 12 43.71 -25.01 -15.33
CA LEU A 12 42.37 -25.61 -15.24
C LEU A 12 42.34 -26.43 -13.94
N GLY A 13 41.28 -26.56 -13.15
CA GLY A 13 39.93 -26.03 -13.19
C GLY A 13 39.18 -26.72 -12.05
N GLU A 14 38.29 -26.01 -11.37
CA GLU A 14 37.17 -26.63 -10.66
C GLU A 14 35.93 -25.81 -10.98
N ALA A 15 35.30 -26.19 -12.09
CA ALA A 15 33.91 -25.89 -12.35
C ALA A 15 33.07 -26.83 -11.48
N GLN A 16 32.51 -26.32 -10.39
CA GLN A 16 31.44 -27.00 -9.66
C GLN A 16 30.17 -26.17 -9.74
N GLY A 17 29.21 -26.70 -10.48
CA GLY A 17 27.82 -26.73 -10.05
C GLY A 17 26.98 -25.49 -10.33
N LEU A 18 26.65 -25.28 -11.60
CA LEU A 18 25.34 -24.72 -11.97
C LEU A 18 24.25 -25.66 -11.42
N ARG A 19 23.63 -25.28 -10.30
CA ARG A 19 22.34 -25.82 -9.90
C ARG A 19 21.40 -24.63 -9.71
N GLY A 20 20.46 -24.51 -10.64
CA GLY A 20 19.42 -23.49 -10.59
C GLY A 20 18.57 -23.67 -9.34
N GLU A 21 18.36 -22.56 -8.64
CA GLU A 21 17.20 -22.36 -7.79
C GLU A 21 16.49 -21.11 -8.28
N GLY A 22 15.25 -21.30 -8.72
CA GLY A 22 14.40 -20.23 -9.19
C GLY A 22 13.99 -19.29 -8.06
N SER A 23 13.70 -18.06 -8.47
CA SER A 23 12.68 -17.17 -7.90
C SER A 23 12.54 -17.18 -6.37
N LEU A 24 13.29 -16.31 -5.71
CA LEU A 24 12.90 -15.77 -4.41
C LEU A 24 13.01 -14.25 -4.46
N LEU A 25 11.93 -13.61 -4.91
CA LEU A 25 11.67 -12.19 -4.70
C LEU A 25 11.64 -11.94 -3.19
N SER A 26 12.82 -11.67 -2.61
CA SER A 26 12.93 -11.03 -1.30
C SER A 26 12.34 -9.63 -1.46
N LEU A 27 11.06 -9.48 -1.11
CA LEU A 27 10.38 -8.20 -0.96
C LEU A 27 11.09 -7.43 0.16
N ARG A 28 12.17 -6.74 -0.19
CA ARG A 28 12.66 -5.58 0.56
C ARG A 28 11.56 -4.54 0.46
N VAL A 29 10.71 -4.45 1.47
CA VAL A 29 9.73 -3.39 1.63
C VAL A 29 10.52 -2.10 1.93
N PRO A 30 10.59 -1.12 1.01
CA PRO A 30 11.28 0.12 1.30
C PRO A 30 10.53 0.91 2.39
N PRO A 31 11.26 1.66 3.27
CA PRO A 31 10.67 2.50 4.31
C PRO A 31 9.80 3.66 3.76
N PRO A 32 8.95 4.29 4.59
CA PRO A 32 7.52 4.47 4.33
C PRO A 32 7.19 5.74 3.51
N TRP A 33 6.54 5.56 2.37
CA TRP A 33 5.69 6.53 1.66
C TRP A 33 4.66 5.67 0.89
N PRO A 34 3.31 5.87 0.88
CA PRO A 34 2.51 7.11 0.91
C PRO A 34 1.34 7.13 1.95
N VAL A 35 1.25 6.16 2.85
CA VAL A 35 0.15 6.04 3.85
C VAL A 35 0.09 7.22 4.84
N GLU A 36 1.24 7.72 5.25
CA GLU A 36 1.32 8.92 6.10
C GLU A 36 0.98 10.18 5.31
N VAL A 37 1.40 10.30 4.04
CA VAL A 37 1.11 11.48 3.20
C VAL A 37 -0.37 11.58 2.88
N LEU A 38 -1.05 10.48 2.52
CA LEU A 38 -2.50 10.51 2.31
C LEU A 38 -3.26 10.83 3.60
N SER A 39 -2.81 10.31 4.75
CA SER A 39 -3.40 10.65 6.05
C SER A 39 -3.14 12.12 6.44
N ILE A 40 -1.94 12.65 6.18
CA ILE A 40 -1.54 14.03 6.49
C ILE A 40 -2.20 15.02 5.53
N THR A 41 -2.40 14.70 4.25
CA THR A 41 -3.01 15.66 3.31
C THR A 41 -4.55 15.69 3.40
N LEU A 42 -5.20 14.57 3.77
CA LEU A 42 -6.65 14.55 4.05
C LEU A 42 -7.01 15.15 5.42
N VAL A 43 -6.10 15.11 6.41
CA VAL A 43 -6.36 15.59 7.79
C VAL A 43 -5.67 16.94 8.08
N GLY A 44 -4.51 17.20 7.48
CA GLY A 44 -3.65 18.35 7.77
C GLY A 44 -4.11 19.69 7.20
N ASN A 45 -5.16 19.71 6.36
CA ASN A 45 -5.77 20.95 5.88
C ASN A 45 -6.90 21.48 6.79
N LEU A 46 -7.12 20.86 7.96
CA LEU A 46 -7.90 21.46 9.03
C LEU A 46 -7.06 22.55 9.72
N ASN A 47 -7.16 23.77 9.21
CA ASN A 47 -6.60 24.98 9.79
C ASN A 47 -6.92 25.09 11.30
N PRO A 48 -5.94 25.29 12.21
CA PRO A 48 -6.18 25.45 13.64
C PRO A 48 -6.88 26.76 14.04
N SER A 49 -7.21 27.67 13.11
CA SER A 49 -7.76 29.01 13.42
C SER A 49 -9.19 29.29 12.97
N SER A 50 -9.92 28.36 12.35
CA SER A 50 -11.35 28.59 12.06
C SER A 50 -12.24 28.15 13.22
N ARG A 51 -12.70 29.12 14.02
CA ARG A 51 -13.66 28.98 15.14
C ARG A 51 -15.10 28.63 14.69
N LEU A 52 -15.28 27.68 13.77
CA LEU A 52 -16.62 27.29 13.27
C LEU A 52 -16.85 25.78 13.17
N VAL A 53 -16.14 24.98 13.96
CA VAL A 53 -16.49 23.57 14.18
C VAL A 53 -17.09 23.46 15.58
N PRO A 54 -18.40 23.16 15.73
CA PRO A 54 -18.93 22.73 17.02
C PRO A 54 -18.07 21.57 17.48
N ARG A 55 -17.53 21.65 18.70
CA ARG A 55 -16.65 20.63 19.30
C ARG A 55 -17.22 19.24 19.06
N LEU A 56 -16.73 18.58 18.00
CA LEU A 56 -16.94 17.16 17.76
C LEU A 56 -16.43 16.44 19.01
N PRO A 57 -17.22 15.54 19.62
CA PRO A 57 -16.71 14.68 20.66
C PRO A 57 -15.43 14.04 20.13
N ARG A 58 -14.35 14.07 20.92
CA ARG A 58 -13.14 13.30 20.59
C ARG A 58 -13.59 11.85 20.42
N LEU A 59 -13.73 11.38 19.19
CA LEU A 59 -14.01 9.98 18.88
C LEU A 59 -12.68 9.24 18.95
N PRO A 60 -12.42 8.42 19.98
CA PRO A 60 -11.25 7.57 20.02
C PRO A 60 -11.61 6.30 19.23
N GLY A 61 -11.13 6.14 17.99
CA GLY A 61 -11.36 4.85 17.34
C GLY A 61 -10.95 4.65 15.90
N VAL A 62 -10.96 5.70 15.06
CA VAL A 62 -10.81 5.48 13.60
C VAL A 62 -9.34 5.48 13.17
N TYR A 63 -8.52 6.39 13.72
CA TYR A 63 -7.12 6.56 13.30
C TYR A 63 -6.12 5.60 13.97
N SER A 64 -6.55 4.89 15.01
CA SER A 64 -5.75 3.85 15.66
C SER A 64 -5.81 2.51 14.94
N HIS A 65 -6.62 2.33 13.90
CA HIS A 65 -6.75 1.04 13.20
C HIS A 65 -5.54 0.78 12.28
N GLN A 66 -5.17 1.70 11.39
CA GLN A 66 -4.02 1.53 10.47
C GLN A 66 -2.67 1.41 11.21
N GLY A 67 -2.48 2.20 12.28
CA GLY A 67 -1.33 2.10 13.16
C GLY A 67 -1.26 0.74 13.85
N ARG A 68 -2.35 0.28 14.48
CA ARG A 68 -2.42 -1.04 15.14
C ARG A 68 -2.09 -2.20 14.20
N HIS A 69 -2.54 -2.15 12.94
CA HIS A 69 -2.26 -3.20 11.95
C HIS A 69 -0.79 -3.28 11.55
N LYS A 70 -0.12 -2.12 11.39
CA LYS A 70 1.33 -2.07 11.13
C LYS A 70 2.12 -2.66 12.30
N TRP A 71 1.69 -2.37 13.54
CA TRP A 71 2.30 -2.94 14.75
C TRP A 71 2.09 -4.45 14.86
N GLN A 72 0.91 -4.96 14.49
CA GLN A 72 0.61 -6.39 14.61
C GLN A 72 1.40 -7.23 13.60
N HIS A 73 1.57 -6.74 12.37
CA HIS A 73 2.39 -7.42 11.37
C HIS A 73 3.87 -7.49 11.78
N HIS A 74 4.45 -6.39 12.26
CA HIS A 74 5.82 -6.38 12.78
C HIS A 74 5.96 -7.29 14.00
N ALA A 75 5.04 -7.19 14.97
CA ALA A 75 5.09 -8.02 16.17
C ALA A 75 5.03 -9.52 15.87
N VAL A 76 4.21 -9.96 14.91
CA VAL A 76 4.15 -11.37 14.49
C VAL A 76 5.45 -11.79 13.78
N TYR A 77 5.94 -10.99 12.82
CA TYR A 77 7.21 -11.27 12.14
C TYR A 77 8.38 -11.40 13.13
N ASP A 78 8.47 -10.48 14.09
CA ASP A 78 9.56 -10.44 15.08
C ASP A 78 9.53 -11.65 16.04
N THR A 79 8.39 -12.34 16.20
CA THR A 79 8.33 -13.56 17.03
C THR A 79 9.07 -14.75 16.41
N ASN A 80 9.08 -14.88 15.08
CA ASN A 80 9.85 -15.90 14.37
C ASN A 80 10.06 -15.52 12.89
N PRO A 81 11.14 -14.78 12.58
CA PRO A 81 11.39 -14.27 11.22
C PRO A 81 11.54 -15.36 10.16
N VAL A 82 11.99 -16.56 10.55
CA VAL A 82 12.15 -17.71 9.64
C VAL A 82 10.78 -18.29 9.27
N LYS A 83 9.87 -18.39 10.24
CA LYS A 83 8.52 -18.92 10.04
C LYS A 83 7.62 -17.94 9.26
N PHE A 84 7.74 -16.64 9.51
CA PHE A 84 6.91 -15.59 8.89
C PHE A 84 7.57 -14.87 7.70
N ARG A 85 8.36 -15.60 6.92
CA ARG A 85 9.14 -15.05 5.80
C ARG A 85 8.28 -14.44 4.68
N THR A 86 7.05 -14.90 4.51
CA THR A 86 6.11 -14.42 3.48
C THR A 86 4.75 -14.12 4.07
N LEU A 87 3.95 -13.28 3.39
CA LEU A 87 2.57 -13.00 3.80
C LEU A 87 1.70 -14.28 3.79
N GLN A 88 1.97 -15.20 2.87
CA GLN A 88 1.29 -16.49 2.81
C GLN A 88 1.58 -17.33 4.05
N ASN A 89 2.84 -17.40 4.49
CA ASN A 89 3.20 -18.10 5.71
C ASN A 89 2.48 -17.53 6.93
N ILE A 90 2.30 -16.20 7.01
CA ILE A 90 1.54 -15.58 8.11
C ILE A 90 0.11 -16.13 8.14
N LEU A 91 -0.57 -16.14 7.00
CA LEU A 91 -1.94 -16.65 6.92
C LEU A 91 -2.03 -18.15 7.24
N GLU A 92 -1.10 -18.96 6.74
CA GLU A 92 -1.07 -20.41 6.96
C GLU A 92 -0.85 -20.73 8.45
N VAL A 93 0.13 -20.07 9.07
CA VAL A 93 0.48 -20.27 10.47
C VAL A 93 -0.64 -19.77 11.38
N GLU A 94 -1.22 -18.61 11.11
CA GLU A 94 -2.35 -18.12 11.93
C GLU A 94 -3.61 -18.99 11.76
N LYS A 95 -3.81 -19.58 10.57
CA LYS A 95 -4.91 -20.53 10.35
C LYS A 95 -4.76 -21.77 11.23
N GLU A 96 -3.55 -22.32 11.31
CA GLU A 96 -3.25 -23.45 12.20
C GLU A 96 -3.36 -23.06 13.68
N MET A 97 -2.82 -21.90 14.06
CA MET A 97 -2.78 -21.44 15.45
C MET A 97 -4.15 -21.12 16.03
N TYR A 98 -5.04 -20.49 15.26
CA TYR A 98 -6.32 -19.97 15.74
C TYR A 98 -7.53 -20.82 15.33
N GLY A 99 -7.35 -21.81 14.46
CA GLY A 99 -8.40 -22.75 14.06
C GLY A 99 -9.69 -22.05 13.65
N ALA A 100 -10.80 -22.33 14.36
CA ALA A 100 -12.12 -21.79 14.05
C ALA A 100 -12.27 -20.26 14.19
N GLN A 101 -11.34 -19.58 14.86
CA GLN A 101 -11.38 -18.11 14.99
C GLN A 101 -10.79 -17.40 13.76
N TRP A 102 -9.97 -18.10 12.97
CA TRP A 102 -9.43 -17.61 11.71
C TRP A 102 -10.54 -17.52 10.64
N PRO A 103 -10.56 -16.50 9.75
CA PRO A 103 -9.56 -15.44 9.53
C PRO A 103 -9.82 -14.14 10.29
N LYS A 104 -10.74 -14.11 11.28
CA LYS A 104 -11.15 -12.88 11.97
C LYS A 104 -10.24 -12.52 13.16
N VAL A 105 -8.95 -12.83 13.07
CA VAL A 105 -7.96 -12.63 14.14
C VAL A 105 -6.60 -12.26 13.58
N GLY A 106 -5.73 -11.72 14.44
CA GLY A 106 -4.30 -11.58 14.17
C GLY A 106 -3.92 -10.69 12.98
N ALA A 107 -2.73 -10.96 12.45
CA ALA A 107 -2.16 -10.31 11.29
C ALA A 107 -2.97 -10.60 10.01
N THR A 108 -3.67 -11.74 9.92
CA THR A 108 -4.58 -12.07 8.82
C THR A 108 -5.72 -11.05 8.73
N LEU A 109 -6.37 -10.74 9.87
CA LEU A 109 -7.41 -9.71 9.88
C LEU A 109 -6.82 -8.32 9.57
N ALA A 110 -5.64 -8.02 10.12
CA ALA A 110 -4.95 -6.75 9.90
C ALA A 110 -4.62 -6.52 8.42
N LEU A 111 -4.00 -7.51 7.78
CA LEU A 111 -3.62 -7.47 6.37
C LEU A 111 -4.86 -7.43 5.45
N MET A 112 -6.00 -8.01 5.88
CA MET A 112 -7.26 -7.93 5.14
C MET A 112 -7.75 -6.48 5.02
N TRP A 113 -7.67 -5.70 6.10
CA TRP A 113 -8.00 -4.28 6.06
C TRP A 113 -6.95 -3.47 5.34
N LEU A 114 -5.66 -3.79 5.55
CA LEU A 114 -4.56 -3.11 4.89
C LEU A 114 -4.65 -3.22 3.37
N LYS A 115 -4.86 -4.41 2.80
CA LYS A 115 -4.94 -4.59 1.34
C LYS A 115 -6.07 -3.79 0.71
N ARG A 116 -7.18 -3.56 1.42
CA ARG A 116 -8.28 -2.67 0.95
C ARG A 116 -7.86 -1.22 0.92
N GLY A 117 -7.17 -0.75 1.97
CA GLY A 117 -6.55 0.58 1.98
C GLY A 117 -5.52 0.74 0.85
N LEU A 118 -4.67 -0.25 0.62
CA LEU A 118 -3.68 -0.23 -0.47
C LEU A 118 -4.37 -0.20 -1.84
N ARG A 119 -5.46 -0.96 -2.03
CA ARG A 119 -6.25 -0.90 -3.26
C ARG A 119 -6.87 0.48 -3.50
N PHE A 120 -7.35 1.15 -2.45
CA PHE A 120 -7.83 2.53 -2.56
C PHE A 120 -6.71 3.44 -3.11
N ILE A 121 -5.50 3.37 -2.53
CA ILE A 121 -4.35 4.18 -2.98
C ILE A 121 -4.01 3.87 -4.44
N GLN A 122 -3.97 2.58 -4.80
CA GLN A 122 -3.67 2.13 -6.16
C GLN A 122 -4.66 2.71 -7.17
N VAL A 123 -5.96 2.53 -6.96
CA VAL A 123 -7.01 3.04 -7.87
C VAL A 123 -7.00 4.58 -7.92
N PHE A 124 -6.79 5.24 -6.78
CA PHE A 124 -6.75 6.69 -6.70
C PHE A 124 -5.60 7.29 -7.51
N LEU A 125 -4.38 6.79 -7.30
CA LEU A 125 -3.20 7.25 -8.02
C LEU A 125 -3.27 6.90 -9.51
N GLN A 126 -3.78 5.71 -9.84
CA GLN A 126 -3.98 5.29 -11.23
C GLN A 126 -4.94 6.23 -11.95
N SER A 127 -6.09 6.52 -11.34
CA SER A 127 -7.10 7.46 -11.88
C SER A 127 -6.51 8.85 -12.15
N ILE A 128 -5.64 9.36 -11.26
CA ILE A 128 -4.91 10.62 -11.47
C ILE A 128 -3.93 10.51 -12.65
N CYS A 129 -3.18 9.40 -12.74
CA CYS A 129 -2.20 9.17 -13.82
C CYS A 129 -2.85 8.98 -15.19
N ASP A 130 -4.06 8.43 -15.23
CA ASP A 130 -4.87 8.22 -16.45
C ASP A 130 -5.52 9.53 -16.93
N GLY A 131 -5.41 10.61 -16.15
CA GLY A 131 -5.95 11.92 -16.49
C GLY A 131 -7.45 12.06 -16.23
N GLU A 132 -8.07 11.12 -15.51
CA GLU A 132 -9.48 11.21 -15.15
C GLU A 132 -9.73 12.45 -14.27
N ARG A 133 -10.64 13.32 -14.69
CA ARG A 133 -10.98 14.55 -13.98
C ARG A 133 -12.43 14.97 -14.26
N ASP A 134 -12.98 15.82 -13.38
CA ASP A 134 -14.19 16.57 -13.69
C ASP A 134 -13.78 17.73 -14.59
N GLU A 135 -14.30 17.79 -15.82
CA GLU A 135 -13.94 18.86 -16.77
C GLU A 135 -14.40 20.24 -16.30
N ASN A 136 -15.41 20.32 -15.41
CA ASN A 136 -15.83 21.59 -14.81
C ASN A 136 -14.89 22.03 -13.67
N HIS A 137 -14.21 21.07 -13.05
CA HIS A 137 -13.35 21.28 -11.87
C HIS A 137 -12.05 20.47 -12.00
N PRO A 138 -11.23 20.71 -13.04
CA PRO A 138 -10.12 19.81 -13.42
C PRO A 138 -8.99 19.73 -12.38
N ASN A 139 -8.92 20.70 -11.46
CA ASN A 139 -7.95 20.71 -10.36
C ASN A 139 -8.48 20.00 -9.09
N HIS A 140 -9.69 19.42 -9.10
CA HIS A 140 -10.20 18.64 -7.96
C HIS A 140 -9.94 17.14 -8.13
N ILE A 141 -9.49 16.49 -7.05
CA ILE A 141 -9.25 15.02 -7.03
C ILE A 141 -10.41 14.22 -6.43
N ARG A 142 -11.57 14.88 -6.23
CA ARG A 142 -12.74 14.27 -5.57
C ARG A 142 -13.32 13.10 -6.35
N ILE A 143 -13.34 13.18 -7.68
CA ILE A 143 -13.84 12.09 -8.52
C ILE A 143 -12.93 10.86 -8.44
N ASN A 144 -11.60 11.07 -8.40
CA ASN A 144 -10.61 10.01 -8.30
C ASN A 144 -10.74 9.31 -6.94
N ALA A 145 -10.86 10.11 -5.86
CA ALA A 145 -11.03 9.59 -4.50
C ALA A 145 -12.36 8.84 -4.34
N THR A 146 -13.44 9.33 -4.96
CA THR A 146 -14.73 8.66 -4.97
C THR A 146 -14.63 7.31 -5.69
N LYS A 147 -14.10 7.28 -6.92
CA LYS A 147 -13.87 6.04 -7.68
C LYS A 147 -13.08 5.01 -6.86
N ALA A 148 -11.97 5.42 -6.27
CA ALA A 148 -11.14 4.57 -5.43
C ALA A 148 -11.91 4.00 -4.22
N TYR A 149 -12.73 4.84 -3.56
CA TYR A 149 -13.55 4.41 -2.43
C TYR A 149 -14.59 3.38 -2.82
N GLU A 150 -15.28 3.59 -3.94
CA GLU A 150 -16.31 2.69 -4.43
C GLU A 150 -15.76 1.31 -4.75
N MET A 151 -14.59 1.25 -5.39
CA MET A 151 -13.94 0.00 -5.77
C MET A 151 -13.32 -0.75 -4.58
N ALA A 152 -12.73 -0.03 -3.62
CA ALA A 152 -11.90 -0.65 -2.59
C ALA A 152 -12.58 -0.84 -1.22
N LEU A 153 -13.39 0.13 -0.79
CA LEU A 153 -13.80 0.26 0.62
C LEU A 153 -15.31 0.28 0.83
N LYS A 154 -16.09 0.90 -0.07
CA LYS A 154 -17.53 1.17 0.12
C LYS A 154 -18.34 -0.04 0.54
N LYS A 155 -18.08 -1.22 -0.04
CA LYS A 155 -18.80 -2.47 0.29
C LYS A 155 -18.58 -2.95 1.73
N TYR A 156 -17.50 -2.54 2.37
CA TYR A 156 -17.13 -2.91 3.75
C TYR A 156 -17.48 -1.82 4.77
N HIS A 157 -18.10 -0.72 4.35
CA HIS A 157 -18.49 0.38 5.22
C HIS A 157 -20.02 0.44 5.32
N GLY A 158 -20.52 0.57 6.54
CA GLY A 158 -21.91 0.86 6.85
C GLY A 158 -22.28 2.30 6.48
N TRP A 159 -23.57 2.61 6.60
CA TRP A 159 -24.13 3.90 6.21
C TRP A 159 -23.43 5.09 6.88
N VAL A 160 -23.13 4.99 8.18
CA VAL A 160 -22.47 6.05 8.96
C VAL A 160 -21.08 6.35 8.39
N VAL A 161 -20.23 5.33 8.21
CA VAL A 161 -18.87 5.50 7.69
C VAL A 161 -18.88 6.02 6.25
N GLN A 162 -19.85 5.58 5.43
CA GLN A 162 -20.03 6.14 4.08
C GLN A 162 -20.34 7.64 4.10
N LYS A 163 -21.16 8.13 5.05
CA LYS A 163 -21.44 9.56 5.19
C LYS A 163 -20.22 10.35 5.67
N ILE A 164 -19.44 9.80 6.59
CA ILE A 164 -18.18 10.40 7.03
C ILE A 164 -17.21 10.55 5.85
N PHE A 165 -17.09 9.53 5.00
CA PHE A 165 -16.25 9.62 3.80
C PHE A 165 -16.69 10.75 2.86
N GLN A 166 -17.99 10.86 2.60
CA GLN A 166 -18.52 11.93 1.74
C GLN A 166 -18.24 13.33 2.32
N ALA A 167 -18.34 13.49 3.64
CA ALA A 167 -17.97 14.74 4.30
C ALA A 167 -16.46 15.02 4.19
N ALA A 168 -15.62 14.00 4.34
CA ALA A 168 -14.16 14.13 4.25
C ALA A 168 -13.68 14.54 2.84
N LEU A 169 -14.40 14.15 1.77
CA LEU A 169 -14.07 14.56 0.39
C LEU A 169 -14.06 16.08 0.20
N TYR A 170 -14.81 16.84 1.00
CA TYR A 170 -14.78 18.31 0.90
C TYR A 170 -13.44 18.90 1.33
N ALA A 171 -12.72 18.21 2.22
CA ALA A 171 -11.38 18.59 2.69
C ALA A 171 -10.25 18.05 1.80
N ALA A 172 -10.56 17.31 0.73
CA ALA A 172 -9.56 16.85 -0.21
C ALA A 172 -8.83 18.07 -0.84
N PRO A 173 -7.49 18.01 -0.94
CA PRO A 173 -6.71 19.09 -1.55
C PRO A 173 -7.00 19.23 -3.05
N TYR A 174 -6.51 20.30 -3.65
CA TYR A 174 -6.41 20.39 -5.10
C TYR A 174 -5.37 19.39 -5.64
N LYS A 175 -5.50 19.00 -6.91
CA LYS A 175 -4.60 18.09 -7.62
C LYS A 175 -3.17 18.64 -7.61
N SER A 176 -3.01 19.92 -7.92
CA SER A 176 -1.71 20.60 -7.90
C SER A 176 -1.03 20.51 -6.52
N ASP A 177 -1.77 20.77 -5.45
CA ASP A 177 -1.23 20.74 -4.08
C ASP A 177 -0.90 19.31 -3.66
N PHE A 178 -1.73 18.35 -4.05
CA PHE A 178 -1.50 16.93 -3.83
C PHE A 178 -0.22 16.46 -4.52
N LEU A 179 -0.03 16.79 -5.81
CA LEU A 179 1.15 16.41 -6.58
C LEU A 179 2.42 17.08 -6.03
N LYS A 180 2.34 18.35 -5.62
CA LYS A 180 3.43 19.05 -4.94
C LYS A 180 3.79 18.40 -3.59
N ALA A 181 2.79 17.92 -2.85
CA ALA A 181 3.02 17.17 -1.62
C ALA A 181 3.66 15.81 -1.89
N LEU A 182 3.26 15.11 -2.97
CA LEU A 182 3.88 13.85 -3.39
C LEU A 182 5.36 14.02 -3.76
N SER A 183 5.72 15.13 -4.41
CA SER A 183 7.12 15.46 -4.71
C SER A 183 7.90 16.02 -3.52
N LYS A 184 7.29 16.13 -2.32
CA LYS A 184 7.87 16.75 -1.12
C LYS A 184 8.41 18.16 -1.37
N GLY A 185 7.73 18.91 -2.24
CA GLY A 185 8.15 20.26 -2.62
C GLY A 185 9.42 20.33 -3.46
N GLN A 186 9.94 19.20 -3.97
CA GLN A 186 11.00 19.22 -4.97
C GLN A 186 10.50 19.91 -6.25
N PRO A 187 11.37 20.62 -6.98
CA PRO A 187 11.02 21.32 -8.23
C PRO A 187 10.88 20.31 -9.38
N VAL A 188 9.92 19.41 -9.27
CA VAL A 188 9.58 18.36 -10.23
C VAL A 188 8.31 18.81 -10.95
N THR A 189 8.28 18.70 -12.27
CA THR A 189 7.06 19.02 -13.04
C THR A 189 5.93 18.04 -12.70
N GLU A 190 4.68 18.43 -12.97
CA GLU A 190 3.54 17.51 -12.79
C GLU A 190 3.75 16.24 -13.61
N GLU A 191 4.21 16.37 -14.85
CA GLU A 191 4.46 15.26 -15.77
C GLU A 191 5.51 14.28 -15.21
N GLU A 192 6.63 14.78 -14.70
CA GLU A 192 7.67 13.95 -14.11
C GLU A 192 7.19 13.28 -12.80
N CYS A 193 6.39 13.99 -11.99
CA CYS A 193 5.79 13.43 -10.78
C CYS A 193 4.82 12.28 -11.12
N LEU A 194 3.98 12.47 -12.15
CA LEU A 194 3.05 11.44 -12.63
C LEU A 194 3.81 10.25 -13.21
N GLU A 195 4.89 10.46 -13.94
CA GLU A 195 5.68 9.36 -14.51
C GLU A 195 6.33 8.49 -13.42
N LYS A 196 6.91 9.10 -12.38
CA LYS A 196 7.40 8.37 -11.21
C LYS A 196 6.28 7.62 -10.49
N THR A 197 5.07 8.20 -10.47
CA THR A 197 3.89 7.55 -9.90
C THR A 197 3.46 6.33 -10.72
N ARG A 198 3.49 6.40 -12.06
CA ARG A 198 3.23 5.25 -12.94
C ARG A 198 4.22 4.12 -12.72
N LEU A 199 5.52 4.44 -12.64
CA LEU A 199 6.55 3.45 -12.35
C LEU A 199 6.35 2.75 -11.00
N PHE A 200 5.97 3.50 -9.96
CA PHE A 200 5.59 2.93 -8.67
C PHE A 200 4.37 1.99 -8.79
N LEU A 201 3.35 2.40 -9.55
CA LEU A 201 2.10 1.65 -9.69
C LEU A 201 2.28 0.29 -10.36
N VAL A 202 3.30 0.07 -11.18
CA VAL A 202 3.56 -1.23 -11.84
C VAL A 202 3.70 -2.35 -10.79
N ASN A 203 4.70 -2.23 -9.91
CA ASN A 203 4.96 -3.26 -8.90
C ASN A 203 3.94 -3.21 -7.75
N PHE A 204 3.45 -2.02 -7.42
CA PHE A 204 2.45 -1.85 -6.36
C PHE A 204 1.14 -2.56 -6.72
N THR A 205 0.65 -2.40 -7.95
CA THR A 205 -0.58 -3.05 -8.42
C THR A 205 -0.42 -4.57 -8.43
N ALA A 206 0.66 -5.07 -9.04
CA ALA A 206 0.94 -6.51 -9.08
C ALA A 206 1.01 -7.14 -7.68
N THR A 207 1.66 -6.45 -6.72
CA THR A 207 1.75 -6.92 -5.34
C THR A 207 0.37 -7.00 -4.67
N ILE A 208 -0.46 -5.97 -4.83
CA ILE A 208 -1.82 -5.96 -4.25
C ILE A 208 -2.67 -7.06 -4.89
N ASP A 209 -2.57 -7.27 -6.21
CA ASP A 209 -3.30 -8.33 -6.92
C ASP A 209 -2.95 -9.71 -6.35
N VAL A 210 -1.66 -10.01 -6.17
CA VAL A 210 -1.19 -11.26 -5.54
C VAL A 210 -1.76 -11.43 -4.12
N ILE A 211 -1.79 -10.36 -3.31
CA ILE A 211 -2.37 -10.43 -1.96
C ILE A 211 -3.88 -10.72 -2.03
N TYR A 212 -4.62 -10.08 -2.94
CA TYR A 212 -6.05 -10.36 -3.10
C TYR A 212 -6.32 -11.80 -3.55
N GLU A 213 -5.52 -12.30 -4.49
CA GLU A 213 -5.60 -13.67 -4.96
C GLU A 213 -5.30 -14.67 -3.83
N MET A 214 -4.27 -14.42 -3.03
CA MET A 214 -3.92 -15.21 -1.84
C MET A 214 -5.11 -15.28 -0.85
N TYR A 215 -5.73 -14.15 -0.51
CA TYR A 215 -6.90 -14.14 0.38
C TYR A 215 -8.07 -14.93 -0.17
N THR A 216 -8.25 -14.92 -1.49
CA THR A 216 -9.30 -15.68 -2.17
C THR A 216 -9.01 -17.17 -2.11
N LYS A 217 -7.80 -17.59 -2.51
CA LYS A 217 -7.36 -18.99 -2.51
C LYS A 217 -7.42 -19.61 -1.11
N MET A 218 -7.07 -18.85 -0.08
CA MET A 218 -7.06 -19.34 1.30
C MET A 218 -8.44 -19.29 1.99
N ASN A 219 -9.45 -18.70 1.35
CA ASN A 219 -10.75 -18.39 1.95
C ASN A 219 -10.62 -17.50 3.20
N ALA A 220 -9.73 -16.50 3.13
CA ALA A 220 -9.42 -15.59 4.23
C ALA A 220 -10.20 -14.25 4.16
N GLU A 221 -10.99 -14.03 3.10
CA GLU A 221 -11.72 -12.78 2.89
C GLU A 221 -13.05 -12.75 3.66
N LEU A 222 -13.27 -11.69 4.44
CA LEU A 222 -14.53 -11.47 5.16
C LEU A 222 -15.32 -10.30 4.58
N SER A 223 -16.65 -10.42 4.53
CA SER A 223 -17.54 -9.42 3.91
C SER A 223 -18.28 -8.50 4.89
N TYR A 224 -17.95 -8.55 6.19
CA TYR A 224 -18.64 -7.73 7.19
C TYR A 224 -18.37 -6.24 7.01
N LYS A 225 -19.33 -5.42 7.47
CA LYS A 225 -19.26 -3.96 7.40
C LYS A 225 -18.85 -3.35 8.74
N VAL A 226 -18.13 -2.24 8.70
CA VAL A 226 -17.82 -1.36 9.85
C VAL A 226 -18.55 -0.03 9.76
#